data_AF-A0A8C9U471-F1
#
_entry.id   AF-A0A8C9U471-F1
#
_cell.length_a   1.000
_cell.length_b   1.000
_cell.length_c   1.000
_cell.angle_alpha   90.00
_cell.angle_beta   90.00
_cell.angle_gamma   90.00
#
_symmetry.space_group_name_H-M   'P 1'
#
loop_
_entity.id
_entity.type
_entity.pdbx_description
1 polymer ?
#
loop_
_entity_poly.entity_id
_entity_poly.type
_entity_poly.pdbx_seq_one_letter_code
_entity_poly.pdbx_strand_id
1 'polypeptide(L)'
;MWRRLVHLDLKGAAPRAQYLEQVLPLLRTLGATGLLLEYEDTFPYTGPLEMLQAPHAYSPEELQALLSWARAQGLDVVPLVQSFGHMEFVLKHREFAHLREVKELPNALNPHKEESLALVKAMIDQVMALHENLQWFHIGCDEVYYLGEGEESKQWLQQQNNTPEKLCLSHIKAVATCLAWSYPMVTPIVWDDMLRGMSEETLAESGVPQLVQPMIWDYATDINVEGKVQLIEKYRRCGFSKVWFASAFKGATGVNQSLTLIGHHLRNQLEWLQVARRSPADVLEGIALTGWQRYDHFAVLCELLPVGIPSLAVCLQALKNGGYSEKIKENVENLLGMPNLEIETFMSPSVGTFPGSSILTLVTQISFHLKSSVDELLEKNRYATGWFSPYHRKKRIIHPIIVHHFQPDAVRLFSKWNAVAQDLQAAMEQVFHRCAIEEWMEENVHPHLQRLQEVLDDLDEAIRAQN
;
A
#
# COMPACT_ATOMS: atom_id res chain seq x y z
N MET A 1 -18.58 -19.91 -2.26
CA MET A 1 -17.32 -19.33 -2.78
C MET A 1 -16.92 -18.25 -1.80
N TRP A 2 -15.70 -18.30 -1.28
CA TRP A 2 -15.15 -17.38 -0.28
C TRP A 2 -14.98 -15.96 -0.87
N ARG A 3 -14.97 -14.94 0.00
CA ARG A 3 -14.90 -13.52 -0.39
C ARG A 3 -13.53 -13.16 -0.97
N ARG A 4 -13.51 -12.21 -1.91
CA ARG A 4 -12.31 -11.62 -2.52
C ARG A 4 -12.41 -10.10 -2.38
N LEU A 5 -11.77 -9.56 -1.36
CA LEU A 5 -11.70 -8.14 -1.10
C LEU A 5 -10.52 -7.53 -1.85
N VAL A 6 -10.72 -6.37 -2.47
CA VAL A 6 -9.62 -5.54 -2.96
C VAL A 6 -9.31 -4.52 -1.89
N HIS A 7 -8.09 -4.54 -1.36
CA HIS A 7 -7.64 -3.54 -0.40
C HIS A 7 -7.25 -2.26 -1.13
N LEU A 8 -7.82 -1.15 -0.68
CA LEU A 8 -7.38 0.19 -1.04
C LEU A 8 -6.75 0.79 0.21
N ASP A 9 -5.43 0.82 0.24
CA ASP A 9 -4.67 1.64 1.17
C ASP A 9 -4.75 3.09 0.67
N LEU A 10 -5.36 3.96 1.47
CA LEU A 10 -5.64 5.34 1.10
C LEU A 10 -4.60 6.31 1.68
N LYS A 11 -3.60 5.86 2.44
CA LYS A 11 -2.60 6.77 3.01
C LYS A 11 -1.64 7.33 1.95
N GLY A 12 -1.35 8.62 2.06
CA GLY A 12 -0.39 9.35 1.22
C GLY A 12 -0.84 9.62 -0.21
N ALA A 13 -1.25 8.58 -0.96
CA ALA A 13 -1.72 8.67 -2.34
C ALA A 13 -3.15 8.14 -2.51
N ALA A 14 -4.08 8.62 -1.68
CA ALA A 14 -5.51 8.42 -1.89
C ALA A 14 -5.90 8.86 -3.32
N PRO A 15 -6.48 7.96 -4.14
CA PRO A 15 -7.05 8.35 -5.41
C PRO A 15 -8.28 9.23 -5.20
N ARG A 16 -8.56 10.15 -6.11
CA ARG A 16 -9.80 10.92 -6.11
C ARG A 16 -11.00 10.00 -6.20
N ALA A 17 -12.10 10.37 -5.54
CA ALA A 17 -13.33 9.58 -5.55
C ALA A 17 -13.84 9.30 -6.99
N GLN A 18 -13.73 10.27 -7.90
CA GLN A 18 -14.14 10.14 -9.31
C GLN A 18 -13.28 9.13 -10.09
N TYR A 19 -12.02 8.92 -9.69
CA TYR A 19 -11.21 7.85 -10.27
C TYR A 19 -11.67 6.48 -9.75
N LEU A 20 -11.97 6.37 -8.46
CA LEU A 20 -12.51 5.14 -7.88
C LEU A 20 -13.85 4.74 -8.52
N GLU A 21 -14.73 5.70 -8.81
CA GLU A 21 -15.99 5.45 -9.56
C GLU A 21 -15.74 4.69 -10.87
N GLN A 22 -14.67 5.04 -11.60
CA GLN A 22 -14.30 4.38 -12.86
C GLN A 22 -13.70 2.99 -12.66
N VAL A 23 -13.00 2.77 -11.54
CA VAL A 23 -12.29 1.52 -11.25
C VAL A 23 -13.22 0.44 -10.68
N LEU A 24 -14.22 0.80 -9.86
CA LEU A 24 -15.10 -0.16 -9.19
C LEU A 24 -15.81 -1.16 -10.15
N PRO A 25 -16.34 -0.73 -11.32
CA PRO A 25 -16.92 -1.67 -12.30
C PRO A 25 -15.91 -2.69 -12.84
N LEU A 26 -14.65 -2.26 -13.04
CA LEU A 26 -13.57 -3.15 -13.47
C LEU A 26 -13.28 -4.19 -12.37
N LEU A 27 -13.16 -3.78 -11.10
CA LEU A 27 -12.94 -4.70 -9.98
C LEU A 27 -14.04 -5.77 -9.90
N ARG A 28 -15.30 -5.36 -10.04
CA ARG A 28 -16.44 -6.27 -10.04
C ARG A 28 -16.36 -7.27 -11.19
N THR A 29 -16.05 -6.80 -12.40
CA THR A 29 -15.91 -7.65 -13.59
C THR A 29 -14.76 -8.67 -13.43
N LEU A 30 -13.66 -8.23 -12.83
CA LEU A 30 -12.51 -9.07 -12.49
C LEU A 30 -12.82 -10.12 -11.42
N GLY A 31 -13.91 -9.96 -10.68
CA GLY A 31 -14.42 -10.96 -9.73
C GLY A 31 -14.28 -10.59 -8.27
N ALA A 32 -13.98 -9.33 -7.94
CA ALA A 32 -14.03 -8.83 -6.57
C ALA A 32 -15.45 -8.98 -6.00
N THR A 33 -15.52 -9.28 -4.70
CA THR A 33 -16.78 -9.35 -3.95
C THR A 33 -16.93 -8.19 -2.97
N GLY A 34 -15.84 -7.48 -2.69
CA GLY A 34 -15.86 -6.33 -1.80
C GLY A 34 -14.54 -5.56 -1.79
N LEU A 35 -14.48 -4.57 -0.92
CA LEU A 35 -13.35 -3.69 -0.68
C LEU A 35 -12.94 -3.78 0.79
N LEU A 36 -11.64 -3.74 1.04
CA LEU A 36 -11.06 -3.41 2.34
C LEU A 36 -10.55 -1.98 2.22
N LEU A 37 -11.07 -1.05 3.02
CA LEU A 37 -10.72 0.38 2.92
C LEU A 37 -9.94 0.81 4.16
N GLU A 38 -8.64 1.04 4.01
CA GLU A 38 -7.79 1.59 5.06
C GLU A 38 -7.67 3.10 4.88
N TYR A 39 -8.22 3.87 5.82
CA TYR A 39 -8.36 5.32 5.66
C TYR A 39 -7.21 6.13 6.27
N GLU A 40 -6.80 5.80 7.50
CA GLU A 40 -5.86 6.59 8.30
C GLU A 40 -6.19 8.10 8.28
N ASP A 41 -5.27 8.98 7.90
CA ASP A 41 -5.47 10.44 7.86
C ASP A 41 -6.28 10.94 6.66
N THR A 42 -6.73 10.06 5.76
CA THR A 42 -7.59 10.46 4.63
C THR A 42 -9.09 10.38 4.95
N PHE A 43 -9.45 9.91 6.14
CA PHE A 43 -10.84 9.93 6.62
C PHE A 43 -11.27 11.36 7.03
N PRO A 44 -12.51 11.81 6.74
CA PRO A 44 -13.05 13.09 7.21
C PRO A 44 -13.36 13.12 8.72
N TYR A 45 -12.32 13.04 9.56
CA TYR A 45 -12.50 13.14 11.01
C TYR A 45 -13.03 14.53 11.41
N THR A 46 -13.92 14.59 12.39
CA THR A 46 -14.53 15.84 12.86
C THR A 46 -14.27 16.09 14.33
N GLY A 47 -14.47 17.33 14.77
CA GLY A 47 -14.35 17.73 16.17
C GLY A 47 -12.91 17.59 16.67
N PRO A 48 -12.66 16.99 17.86
CA PRO A 48 -11.31 16.84 18.40
C PRO A 48 -10.33 16.05 17.51
N LEU A 49 -10.85 15.26 16.57
CA LEU A 49 -10.05 14.45 15.64
C LEU A 49 -9.81 15.14 14.29
N GLU A 50 -10.37 16.32 14.05
CA GLU A 50 -10.22 17.06 12.78
C GLU A 50 -8.76 17.31 12.41
N MET A 51 -7.90 17.54 13.41
CA MET A 51 -6.47 17.73 13.23
C MET A 51 -5.72 16.52 12.65
N LEU A 52 -6.33 15.32 12.69
CA LEU A 52 -5.76 14.11 12.11
C LEU A 52 -5.88 14.09 10.58
N GLN A 53 -6.75 14.91 10.00
CA GLN A 53 -6.97 14.92 8.57
C GLN A 53 -5.73 15.40 7.82
N ALA A 54 -5.34 14.63 6.80
CA ALA A 54 -4.47 15.14 5.76
C ALA A 54 -5.17 16.30 5.02
N PRO A 55 -4.43 17.28 4.46
CA PRO A 55 -5.03 18.40 3.71
C PRO A 55 -5.91 17.98 2.51
N HIS A 56 -5.83 16.72 2.10
CA HIS A 56 -6.55 16.12 0.98
C HIS A 56 -7.40 14.92 1.41
N ALA A 57 -7.77 14.84 2.70
CA ALA A 57 -8.75 13.89 3.18
C ALA A 57 -10.06 14.01 2.39
N TYR A 58 -10.76 12.90 2.20
CA TYR A 58 -12.05 12.92 1.52
C TYR A 58 -13.03 13.77 2.31
N SER A 59 -13.88 14.51 1.61
CA SER A 59 -15.09 15.06 2.24
C SER A 59 -16.09 13.95 2.60
N PRO A 60 -16.99 14.18 3.58
CA PRO A 60 -18.09 13.27 3.85
C PRO A 60 -18.92 12.93 2.61
N GLU A 61 -19.14 13.90 1.72
CA GLU A 61 -19.90 13.72 0.47
C GLU A 61 -19.16 12.81 -0.53
N GLU A 62 -17.85 12.98 -0.69
CA GLU A 62 -17.03 12.11 -1.55
C GLU A 62 -17.00 10.68 -1.03
N LEU A 63 -16.87 10.51 0.29
CA LEU A 63 -16.89 9.18 0.89
C LEU A 63 -18.27 8.51 0.76
N GLN A 64 -19.35 9.24 1.01
CA GLN A 64 -20.70 8.72 0.78
C GLN A 64 -20.94 8.33 -0.68
N ALA A 65 -20.44 9.13 -1.64
CA ALA A 65 -20.49 8.79 -3.06
C ALA A 65 -19.73 7.48 -3.34
N LEU A 66 -18.50 7.36 -2.85
CA LEU A 66 -17.68 6.14 -2.97
C LEU A 66 -18.41 4.89 -2.46
N LEU A 67 -18.97 4.96 -1.24
CA LEU A 67 -19.71 3.87 -0.63
C LEU A 67 -20.98 3.52 -1.42
N SER A 68 -21.67 4.53 -1.97
CA SER A 68 -22.85 4.33 -2.82
C SER A 68 -22.50 3.62 -4.14
N TRP A 69 -21.39 3.98 -4.77
CA TRP A 69 -20.91 3.34 -6.00
C TRP A 69 -20.48 1.90 -5.73
N ALA A 70 -19.77 1.64 -4.63
CA ALA A 70 -19.40 0.27 -4.24
C ALA A 70 -20.65 -0.62 -4.06
N ARG A 71 -21.66 -0.10 -3.35
CA ARG A 71 -22.96 -0.75 -3.16
C ARG A 71 -23.67 -1.01 -4.49
N ALA A 72 -23.66 -0.04 -5.41
CA ALA A 72 -24.26 -0.19 -6.75
C ALA A 72 -23.57 -1.29 -7.59
N GLN A 73 -22.28 -1.53 -7.38
CA GLN A 73 -21.54 -2.64 -8.01
C GLN A 73 -21.71 -3.99 -7.25
N GLY A 74 -22.44 -4.01 -6.13
CA GLY A 74 -22.58 -5.19 -5.27
C GLY A 74 -21.26 -5.60 -4.62
N LEU A 75 -20.43 -4.62 -4.25
CA LEU A 75 -19.18 -4.80 -3.51
C LEU A 75 -19.46 -4.50 -2.04
N ASP A 76 -19.24 -5.50 -1.17
CA ASP A 76 -19.24 -5.30 0.27
C ASP A 76 -18.09 -4.37 0.67
N VAL A 77 -18.25 -3.56 1.71
CA VAL A 77 -17.17 -2.69 2.21
C VAL A 77 -16.80 -3.11 3.63
N VAL A 78 -15.51 -3.31 3.86
CA VAL A 78 -14.93 -3.53 5.19
C VAL A 78 -14.01 -2.34 5.48
N PRO A 79 -14.39 -1.41 6.35
CA PRO A 79 -13.47 -0.37 6.78
C PRO A 79 -12.37 -0.95 7.67
N LEU A 80 -11.17 -0.37 7.57
CA LEU A 80 -10.00 -0.66 8.39
C LEU A 80 -9.53 0.61 9.09
N VAL A 81 -9.42 0.53 10.42
CA VAL A 81 -8.84 1.59 11.26
C VAL A 81 -7.69 1.00 12.05
N GLN A 82 -6.53 1.65 11.96
CA GLN A 82 -5.39 1.32 12.81
C GLN A 82 -5.69 1.71 14.26
N SER A 83 -5.48 0.75 15.17
CA SER A 83 -5.87 0.90 16.57
C SER A 83 -4.81 0.49 17.58
N PHE A 84 -3.59 0.15 17.13
CA PHE A 84 -2.50 -0.18 18.04
C PHE A 84 -1.13 0.17 17.46
N GLY A 85 -0.67 -0.55 16.44
CA GLY A 85 0.44 -0.16 15.57
C GLY A 85 -0.04 0.72 14.42
N HIS A 86 0.90 1.17 13.58
CA HIS A 86 0.66 2.10 12.47
C HIS A 86 -0.11 3.39 12.87
N MET A 87 0.18 3.88 14.08
CA MET A 87 -0.50 5.04 14.65
C MET A 87 0.26 6.35 14.38
N GLU A 88 1.25 6.36 13.46
CA GLU A 88 2.09 7.53 13.17
C GLU A 88 1.27 8.75 12.76
N PHE A 89 0.20 8.55 12.00
CA PHE A 89 -0.69 9.62 11.57
C PHE A 89 -1.37 10.35 12.73
N VAL A 90 -1.55 9.67 13.86
CA VAL A 90 -2.13 10.24 15.09
C VAL A 90 -1.03 10.74 16.02
N LEU A 91 -0.06 9.88 16.30
CA LEU A 91 0.91 10.10 17.36
C LEU A 91 2.03 11.03 16.92
N LYS A 92 2.14 11.42 15.63
CA LYS A 92 3.01 12.52 15.18
C LYS A 92 2.60 13.87 15.78
N HIS A 93 1.33 14.05 16.13
CA HIS A 93 0.80 15.28 16.71
C HIS A 93 1.19 15.42 18.20
N ARG A 94 1.51 16.65 18.61
CA ARG A 94 1.97 16.94 19.99
C ARG A 94 0.90 16.61 21.03
N GLU A 95 -0.36 16.83 20.67
CA GLU A 95 -1.56 16.60 21.44
C GLU A 95 -1.68 15.13 21.86
N PHE A 96 -1.32 14.20 20.98
CA PHE A 96 -1.40 12.75 21.22
C PHE A 96 -0.05 12.11 21.57
N ALA A 97 1.06 12.86 21.56
CA ALA A 97 2.40 12.32 21.83
C ALA A 97 2.53 11.66 23.22
N HIS A 98 1.71 12.07 24.19
CA HIS A 98 1.68 11.45 25.51
C HIS A 98 1.04 10.04 25.51
N LEU A 99 0.36 9.63 24.43
CA LEU A 99 -0.25 8.31 24.27
C LEU A 99 0.66 7.27 23.62
N ARG A 100 1.90 7.63 23.29
CA ARG A 100 2.87 6.70 22.68
C ARG A 100 3.33 5.64 23.67
N GLU A 101 3.46 4.40 23.21
CA GLU A 101 4.08 3.30 23.97
C GLU A 101 5.52 3.63 24.33
N VAL A 102 6.33 3.97 23.32
CA VAL A 102 7.67 4.50 23.50
C VAL A 102 7.65 5.98 23.15
N LYS A 103 8.05 6.84 24.09
CA LYS A 103 7.92 8.30 24.00
C LYS A 103 8.49 8.88 22.69
N GLU A 104 9.63 8.36 22.24
CA GLU A 104 10.34 8.82 21.05
C GLU A 104 9.71 8.31 19.74
N LEU A 105 8.91 7.25 19.78
CA LEU A 105 8.40 6.55 18.60
C LEU A 105 6.89 6.79 18.44
N PRO A 106 6.43 7.39 17.33
CA PRO A 106 5.01 7.65 17.09
C PRO A 106 4.27 6.43 16.50
N ASN A 107 4.85 5.23 16.50
CA ASN A 107 4.29 4.08 15.77
C ASN A 107 3.18 3.33 16.53
N ALA A 108 3.23 3.32 17.86
CA ALA A 108 2.36 2.48 18.69
C ALA A 108 1.72 3.22 19.87
N LEU A 109 0.45 2.92 20.13
CA LEU A 109 -0.28 3.39 21.32
C LEU A 109 0.21 2.66 22.58
N ASN A 110 0.27 3.40 23.69
CA ASN A 110 0.44 2.84 25.02
C ASN A 110 -0.91 2.25 25.49
N PRO A 111 -1.00 0.92 25.72
CA PRO A 111 -2.25 0.27 26.08
C PRO A 111 -2.65 0.45 27.55
N HIS A 112 -1.81 1.07 28.39
CA HIS A 112 -2.12 1.35 29.80
C HIS A 112 -2.94 2.62 30.00
N LYS A 113 -3.01 3.49 29.00
CA LYS A 113 -3.72 4.77 29.10
C LYS A 113 -5.16 4.61 28.65
N GLU A 114 -6.09 4.99 29.52
CA GLU A 114 -7.53 4.95 29.21
C GLU A 114 -7.86 5.85 28.00
N GLU A 115 -7.13 6.95 27.87
CA GLU A 115 -7.23 7.88 26.73
C GLU A 115 -6.85 7.23 25.39
N SER A 116 -5.96 6.24 25.38
CA SER A 116 -5.62 5.49 24.15
C SER A 116 -6.84 4.72 23.64
N LEU A 117 -7.54 4.01 24.52
CA LEU A 117 -8.75 3.28 24.15
C LEU A 117 -9.90 4.23 23.79
N ALA A 118 -10.04 5.35 24.51
CA ALA A 118 -11.04 6.37 24.20
C ALA A 118 -10.83 7.00 22.82
N LEU A 119 -9.57 7.27 22.45
CA LEU A 119 -9.18 7.78 21.14
C LEU A 119 -9.52 6.78 20.02
N VAL A 120 -9.11 5.51 20.19
CA VAL A 120 -9.45 4.43 19.24
C VAL A 120 -10.96 4.31 19.08
N LYS A 121 -11.71 4.29 20.19
CA LYS A 121 -13.17 4.24 20.15
C LYS A 121 -13.75 5.42 19.36
N ALA A 122 -13.25 6.64 19.59
CA ALA A 122 -13.72 7.82 18.88
C ALA A 122 -13.46 7.74 17.37
N MET A 123 -12.30 7.23 16.95
CA MET A 123 -12.01 7.00 15.52
C MET A 123 -12.95 5.96 14.92
N ILE A 124 -13.13 4.82 15.60
CA ILE A 124 -14.05 3.75 15.16
C ILE A 124 -15.47 4.29 15.04
N ASP A 125 -15.97 5.02 16.03
CA ASP A 125 -17.33 5.57 16.03
C ASP A 125 -17.57 6.52 14.85
N GLN A 126 -16.60 7.36 14.50
CA GLN A 126 -16.73 8.25 13.35
C GLN A 126 -16.74 7.48 12.02
N VAL A 127 -15.89 6.45 11.87
CA VAL A 127 -15.90 5.60 10.68
C VAL A 127 -17.22 4.82 10.57
N MET A 128 -17.69 4.24 11.67
CA MET A 128 -18.98 3.54 11.76
C MET A 128 -20.15 4.45 11.39
N ALA A 129 -20.12 5.72 11.78
CA ALA A 129 -21.18 6.68 11.47
C ALA A 129 -21.37 6.94 9.96
N LEU A 130 -20.33 6.74 9.14
CA LEU A 130 -20.41 6.89 7.69
C LEU A 130 -20.63 5.57 6.95
N HIS A 131 -20.60 4.42 7.64
CA HIS A 131 -20.77 3.11 7.03
C HIS A 131 -22.04 2.40 7.52
N GLU A 132 -23.01 2.25 6.63
CA GLU A 132 -24.26 1.56 6.93
C GLU A 132 -24.16 0.05 6.69
N ASN A 133 -24.85 -0.74 7.52
CA ASN A 133 -25.06 -2.19 7.33
C ASN A 133 -23.78 -3.03 7.21
N LEU A 134 -22.73 -2.67 7.94
CA LEU A 134 -21.48 -3.44 7.97
C LEU A 134 -21.67 -4.83 8.56
N GLN A 135 -20.98 -5.80 7.97
CA GLN A 135 -20.85 -7.16 8.52
C GLN A 135 -19.49 -7.34 9.22
N TRP A 136 -18.45 -6.65 8.75
CA TRP A 136 -17.11 -6.69 9.32
C TRP A 136 -16.51 -5.29 9.47
N PHE A 137 -15.58 -5.19 10.42
CA PHE A 137 -14.75 -4.00 10.63
C PHE A 137 -13.35 -4.48 11.01
N HIS A 138 -12.34 -3.99 10.30
CA HIS A 138 -10.95 -4.38 10.56
C HIS A 138 -10.30 -3.40 11.55
N ILE A 139 -9.86 -3.89 12.70
CA ILE A 139 -9.30 -3.06 13.78
C ILE A 139 -7.78 -2.87 13.68
N GLY A 140 -7.14 -3.45 12.66
CA GLY A 140 -5.69 -3.35 12.44
C GLY A 140 -4.94 -4.21 13.45
N CYS A 141 -4.15 -3.55 14.31
CA CYS A 141 -3.36 -4.13 15.41
C CYS A 141 -2.13 -4.96 14.99
N ASP A 142 -1.56 -4.66 13.82
CA ASP A 142 -0.33 -5.24 13.30
C ASP A 142 0.93 -4.51 13.79
N GLU A 143 2.08 -5.20 13.67
CA GLU A 143 3.43 -4.63 13.68
C GLU A 143 3.80 -3.77 14.91
N VAL A 144 3.31 -4.15 16.10
CA VAL A 144 3.57 -3.43 17.36
C VAL A 144 4.94 -3.83 17.94
N TYR A 145 6.00 -3.63 17.16
CA TYR A 145 7.34 -4.18 17.41
C TYR A 145 8.01 -3.75 18.72
N TYR A 146 7.64 -2.58 19.26
CA TYR A 146 8.22 -2.02 20.50
C TYR A 146 7.28 -2.14 21.70
N LEU A 147 6.25 -2.99 21.64
CA LEU A 147 5.35 -3.21 22.75
C LEU A 147 6.09 -3.77 23.97
N GLY A 148 5.90 -3.15 25.13
CA GLY A 148 6.59 -3.55 26.37
C GLY A 148 7.84 -2.74 26.66
N GLU A 149 8.28 -1.88 25.74
CA GLU A 149 9.46 -1.04 25.91
C GLU A 149 9.17 0.31 26.56
N GLY A 150 7.90 0.71 26.67
CA GLY A 150 7.47 1.90 27.40
C GLY A 150 7.72 1.79 28.91
N GLU A 151 7.86 2.93 29.61
CA GLU A 151 8.11 2.92 31.06
C GLU A 151 6.99 2.23 31.85
N GLU A 152 5.72 2.52 31.52
CA GLU A 152 4.55 1.91 32.16
C GLU A 152 4.48 0.41 31.88
N SER A 153 4.72 -0.01 30.64
CA SER A 153 4.73 -1.42 30.28
C SER A 153 5.89 -2.18 30.88
N LYS A 154 7.10 -1.58 30.96
CA LYS A 154 8.24 -2.16 31.69
C LYS A 154 7.91 -2.40 33.16
N GLN A 155 7.22 -1.46 33.81
CA GLN A 155 6.78 -1.62 35.21
C GLN A 155 5.71 -2.71 35.34
N TRP A 156 4.75 -2.76 34.41
CA TRP A 156 3.71 -3.78 34.40
C TRP A 156 4.29 -5.19 34.17
N LEU A 157 5.27 -5.33 33.28
CA LEU A 157 5.95 -6.59 32.98
C LEU A 157 6.84 -7.12 34.13
N GLN A 158 7.20 -6.28 35.11
CA GLN A 158 7.92 -6.73 36.31
C GLN A 158 7.02 -7.52 37.29
N GLN A 159 5.70 -7.43 37.14
CA GLN A 159 4.75 -8.14 37.99
C GLN A 159 4.65 -9.62 37.57
N GLN A 160 4.37 -10.51 38.52
CA GLN A 160 4.30 -11.95 38.24
C GLN A 160 3.20 -12.27 37.22
N ASN A 161 3.50 -13.19 36.30
CA ASN A 161 2.60 -13.71 35.25
C ASN A 161 2.23 -12.73 34.13
N ASN A 162 2.78 -11.51 34.11
CA ASN A 162 2.60 -10.57 33.00
C ASN A 162 3.61 -10.86 31.88
N THR A 163 3.15 -10.79 30.64
CA THR A 163 3.99 -11.01 29.45
C THR A 163 3.58 -10.05 28.33
N PRO A 164 4.46 -9.75 27.37
CA PRO A 164 4.11 -8.91 26.23
C PRO A 164 2.91 -9.45 25.43
N GLU A 165 2.77 -10.77 25.33
CA GLU A 165 1.63 -11.41 24.66
C GLU A 165 0.31 -11.09 25.38
N LYS A 166 0.29 -11.15 26.72
CA LYS A 166 -0.89 -10.79 27.51
C LYS A 166 -1.23 -9.30 27.40
N LEU A 167 -0.21 -8.44 27.30
CA LEU A 167 -0.41 -7.01 27.07
C LEU A 167 -1.01 -6.73 25.67
N CYS A 168 -0.51 -7.42 24.64
CA CYS A 168 -1.06 -7.32 23.30
C CYS A 168 -2.53 -7.78 23.25
N LEU A 169 -2.81 -8.95 23.83
CA LEU A 169 -4.15 -9.54 23.86
C LEU A 169 -5.13 -8.71 24.70
N SER A 170 -4.69 -8.07 25.78
CA SER A 170 -5.56 -7.20 26.59
C SER A 170 -6.04 -5.99 25.79
N HIS A 171 -5.15 -5.36 25.02
CA HIS A 171 -5.51 -4.23 24.15
C HIS A 171 -6.45 -4.64 23.02
N ILE A 172 -6.10 -5.70 22.28
CA ILE A 172 -6.95 -6.25 21.20
C ILE A 172 -8.36 -6.58 21.75
N LYS A 173 -8.43 -7.24 22.91
CA LYS A 173 -9.69 -7.57 23.57
C LYS A 173 -10.47 -6.31 23.94
N ALA A 174 -9.83 -5.28 24.47
CA ALA A 174 -10.50 -4.05 24.88
C ALA A 174 -11.14 -3.34 23.66
N VAL A 175 -10.40 -3.19 22.57
CA VAL A 175 -10.90 -2.59 21.32
C VAL A 175 -12.04 -3.42 20.73
N ALA A 176 -11.84 -4.74 20.59
CA ALA A 176 -12.85 -5.65 20.04
C ALA A 176 -14.13 -5.70 20.89
N THR A 177 -14.00 -5.69 22.21
CA THR A 177 -15.15 -5.64 23.14
C THR A 177 -15.92 -4.33 22.97
N CYS A 178 -15.22 -3.20 22.83
CA CYS A 178 -15.84 -1.90 22.63
C CYS A 178 -16.65 -1.84 21.33
N LEU A 179 -16.08 -2.37 20.24
CA LEU A 179 -16.74 -2.48 18.94
C LEU A 179 -17.96 -3.40 19.02
N ALA A 180 -17.81 -4.61 19.56
CA ALA A 180 -18.90 -5.58 19.68
C ALA A 180 -20.03 -5.10 20.59
N TRP A 181 -19.73 -4.33 21.64
CA TRP A 181 -20.74 -3.74 22.51
C TRP A 181 -21.56 -2.65 21.81
N SER A 182 -20.88 -1.77 21.07
CA SER A 182 -21.51 -0.64 20.39
C SER A 182 -22.22 -1.06 19.10
N TYR A 183 -21.70 -2.09 18.43
CA TYR A 183 -22.14 -2.56 17.11
C TYR A 183 -22.21 -4.11 17.09
N PRO A 184 -23.18 -4.72 17.77
CA PRO A 184 -23.22 -6.18 18.01
C PRO A 184 -23.40 -7.05 16.76
N MET A 185 -23.76 -6.44 15.62
CA MET A 185 -23.89 -7.14 14.34
C MET A 185 -22.59 -7.15 13.53
N VAL A 186 -21.58 -6.40 13.95
CA VAL A 186 -20.32 -6.23 13.22
C VAL A 186 -19.28 -7.15 13.82
N THR A 187 -18.66 -7.96 12.98
CA THR A 187 -17.59 -8.87 13.39
C THR A 187 -16.22 -8.18 13.24
N PRO A 188 -15.46 -8.01 14.34
CA PRO A 188 -14.11 -7.48 14.26
C PRO A 188 -13.15 -8.42 13.51
N ILE A 189 -12.31 -7.86 12.64
CA ILE A 189 -11.18 -8.55 12.00
C ILE A 189 -9.88 -7.94 12.53
N VAL A 190 -8.87 -8.76 12.79
CA VAL A 190 -7.55 -8.31 13.26
C VAL A 190 -6.45 -8.92 12.40
N TRP A 191 -5.36 -8.20 12.16
CA TRP A 191 -4.17 -8.79 11.56
C TRP A 191 -3.56 -9.84 12.51
N ASP A 192 -3.06 -10.95 11.95
CA ASP A 192 -2.70 -12.10 12.78
C ASP A 192 -1.25 -12.13 13.28
N ASP A 193 -0.35 -11.28 12.76
CA ASP A 193 1.10 -11.37 12.97
C ASP A 193 1.50 -11.38 14.44
N MET A 194 0.88 -10.52 15.24
CA MET A 194 1.09 -10.46 16.68
C MET A 194 0.66 -11.75 17.41
N LEU A 195 -0.25 -12.55 16.83
CA LEU A 195 -0.83 -13.75 17.45
C LEU A 195 -0.05 -15.05 17.14
N ARG A 196 0.75 -15.05 16.07
CA ARG A 196 1.37 -16.28 15.50
C ARG A 196 2.22 -17.03 16.52
N GLY A 197 3.04 -16.31 17.28
CA GLY A 197 3.99 -16.87 18.25
C GLY A 197 3.39 -17.28 19.60
N MET A 198 2.17 -16.86 19.91
CA MET A 198 1.54 -17.08 21.22
C MET A 198 1.16 -18.55 21.43
N SER A 199 1.20 -19.07 22.65
CA SER A 199 0.74 -20.45 22.93
C SER A 199 -0.78 -20.59 22.77
N GLU A 200 -1.26 -21.82 22.52
CA GLU A 200 -2.71 -22.09 22.44
C GLU A 200 -3.44 -21.75 23.74
N GLU A 201 -2.82 -22.03 24.89
CA GLU A 201 -3.33 -21.71 26.22
C GLU A 201 -3.50 -20.18 26.38
N THR A 202 -2.45 -19.40 26.09
CA THR A 202 -2.49 -17.94 26.19
C THR A 202 -3.57 -17.34 25.29
N LEU A 203 -3.71 -17.84 24.05
CA LEU A 203 -4.76 -17.37 23.15
C LEU A 203 -6.16 -17.75 23.64
N ALA A 204 -6.38 -19.00 24.03
CA ALA A 204 -7.68 -19.50 24.48
C ALA A 204 -8.16 -18.79 25.75
N GLU A 205 -7.27 -18.56 26.73
CA GLU A 205 -7.61 -17.90 27.99
C GLU A 205 -7.86 -16.39 27.84
N SER A 206 -7.34 -15.78 26.78
CA SER A 206 -7.46 -14.33 26.58
C SER A 206 -8.90 -13.86 26.35
N GLY A 207 -9.76 -14.70 25.76
CA GLY A 207 -11.08 -14.31 25.30
C GLY A 207 -11.10 -13.58 23.95
N VAL A 208 -9.94 -13.33 23.33
CA VAL A 208 -9.83 -12.75 21.98
C VAL A 208 -10.44 -13.67 20.90
N PRO A 209 -10.23 -15.00 20.93
CA PRO A 209 -10.75 -15.87 19.87
C PRO A 209 -12.27 -15.83 19.67
N GLN A 210 -13.03 -15.48 20.71
CA GLN A 210 -14.49 -15.38 20.67
C GLN A 210 -14.98 -14.03 20.15
N LEU A 211 -14.09 -13.02 20.07
CA LEU A 211 -14.44 -11.65 19.71
C LEU A 211 -14.02 -11.27 18.29
N VAL A 212 -12.97 -11.88 17.73
CA VAL A 212 -12.36 -11.43 16.47
C VAL A 212 -12.14 -12.58 15.48
N GLN A 213 -11.98 -12.23 14.21
CA GLN A 213 -11.50 -13.13 13.15
C GLN A 213 -10.09 -12.71 12.72
N PRO A 214 -9.06 -13.58 12.78
CA PRO A 214 -7.72 -13.24 12.34
C PRO A 214 -7.62 -13.22 10.81
N MET A 215 -6.95 -12.21 10.27
CA MET A 215 -6.55 -12.12 8.88
C MET A 215 -5.06 -12.43 8.73
N ILE A 216 -4.79 -13.59 8.13
CA ILE A 216 -3.45 -14.15 7.99
C ILE A 216 -2.78 -13.57 6.75
N TRP A 217 -1.77 -12.73 6.94
CA TRP A 217 -1.06 -12.08 5.83
C TRP A 217 0.32 -12.70 5.56
N ASP A 218 0.66 -12.87 4.29
CA ASP A 218 1.99 -13.30 3.83
C ASP A 218 2.14 -12.99 2.35
N TYR A 219 3.18 -12.25 2.00
CA TYR A 219 3.40 -11.71 0.65
C TYR A 219 4.57 -12.37 -0.09
N ALA A 220 5.21 -13.37 0.53
CA ALA A 220 6.29 -14.11 -0.09
C ALA A 220 5.80 -14.98 -1.26
N THR A 221 6.65 -15.25 -2.24
CA THR A 221 6.32 -16.12 -3.38
C THR A 221 6.28 -17.61 -3.02
N ASP A 222 6.87 -17.98 -1.89
CA ASP A 222 7.14 -19.33 -1.43
C ASP A 222 6.65 -19.51 0.02
N ILE A 223 5.42 -19.05 0.30
CA ILE A 223 4.83 -19.19 1.64
C ILE A 223 4.88 -20.66 2.10
N ASN A 224 5.19 -20.90 3.36
CA ASN A 224 5.17 -22.25 3.92
C ASN A 224 3.72 -22.76 4.05
N VAL A 225 3.19 -23.36 2.98
CA VAL A 225 1.80 -23.85 2.90
C VAL A 225 1.45 -24.76 4.08
N GLU A 226 2.33 -25.69 4.43
CA GLU A 226 2.12 -26.60 5.56
C GLU A 226 2.04 -25.84 6.89
N GLY A 227 2.98 -24.92 7.12
CA GLY A 227 2.97 -24.07 8.31
C GLY A 227 1.70 -23.21 8.42
N LYS A 228 1.20 -22.67 7.31
CA LYS A 228 -0.07 -21.91 7.31
C LYS A 228 -1.27 -22.80 7.62
N VAL A 229 -1.34 -24.02 7.09
CA VAL A 229 -2.41 -24.98 7.42
C VAL A 229 -2.37 -25.33 8.92
N GLN A 230 -1.19 -25.58 9.49
CA GLN A 230 -1.02 -25.84 10.92
C GLN A 230 -1.42 -24.63 11.79
N LEU A 231 -1.10 -23.42 11.34
CA LEU A 231 -1.50 -22.17 12.00
C LEU A 231 -3.02 -22.01 12.03
N ILE A 232 -3.71 -22.32 10.93
CA ILE A 232 -5.18 -22.30 10.85
C ILE A 232 -5.79 -23.32 11.82
N GLU A 233 -5.24 -24.53 11.90
CA GLU A 233 -5.70 -25.53 12.87
C GLU A 233 -5.46 -25.10 14.31
N LYS A 234 -4.32 -24.47 14.61
CA LYS A 234 -4.05 -23.85 15.92
C LYS A 234 -5.12 -22.82 16.26
N TYR A 235 -5.41 -21.88 15.37
CA TYR A 235 -6.46 -20.87 15.60
C TYR A 235 -7.83 -21.51 15.82
N ARG A 236 -8.17 -22.55 15.05
CA ARG A 236 -9.41 -23.30 15.26
C ARG A 236 -9.47 -23.95 16.65
N ARG A 237 -8.38 -24.57 17.12
CA ARG A 237 -8.30 -25.15 18.48
C ARG A 237 -8.43 -24.10 19.58
N CYS A 238 -7.93 -22.88 19.34
CA CYS A 238 -8.05 -21.77 20.29
C CYS A 238 -9.48 -21.18 20.35
N GLY A 239 -10.36 -21.54 19.41
CA GLY A 239 -11.75 -21.11 19.38
C GLY A 239 -12.05 -19.95 18.42
N PHE A 240 -11.14 -19.57 17.52
CA PHE A 240 -11.44 -18.60 16.47
C PHE A 240 -12.50 -19.17 15.51
N SER A 241 -13.55 -18.39 15.26
CA SER A 241 -14.70 -18.84 14.47
C SER A 241 -14.39 -19.02 12.98
N LYS A 242 -13.60 -18.10 12.42
CA LYS A 242 -13.22 -18.02 11.01
C LYS A 242 -11.84 -17.38 10.89
N VAL A 243 -11.20 -17.59 9.75
CA VAL A 243 -9.97 -16.89 9.36
C VAL A 243 -10.16 -16.21 8.01
N TRP A 244 -9.40 -15.14 7.79
CA TRP A 244 -9.22 -14.50 6.51
C TRP A 244 -7.78 -14.71 6.03
N PHE A 245 -7.57 -14.64 4.73
CA PHE A 245 -6.23 -14.55 4.15
C PHE A 245 -5.96 -13.13 3.67
N ALA A 246 -4.69 -12.77 3.60
CA ALA A 246 -4.23 -11.57 2.94
C ALA A 246 -2.99 -11.86 2.10
N SER A 247 -3.14 -11.57 0.82
CA SER A 247 -2.12 -11.64 -0.22
C SER A 247 -1.87 -10.22 -0.72
N ALA A 248 -0.91 -9.99 -1.60
CA ALA A 248 -0.68 -8.66 -2.18
C ALA A 248 -0.80 -8.67 -3.72
N PHE A 249 -1.21 -7.53 -4.29
CA PHE A 249 -1.12 -7.25 -5.73
C PHE A 249 -0.17 -6.10 -6.08
N LYS A 250 0.27 -5.31 -5.09
CA LYS A 250 1.32 -4.28 -5.19
C LYS A 250 1.84 -3.90 -3.79
N GLY A 251 2.94 -3.16 -3.73
CA GLY A 251 3.39 -2.45 -2.53
C GLY A 251 4.10 -3.30 -1.47
N ALA A 252 4.17 -4.61 -1.66
CA ALA A 252 4.76 -5.58 -0.72
C ALA A 252 6.12 -6.14 -1.19
N THR A 253 6.76 -5.50 -2.17
CA THR A 253 7.99 -5.99 -2.82
C THR A 253 9.17 -5.04 -2.68
N GLY A 254 8.93 -3.78 -2.32
CA GLY A 254 9.98 -2.80 -2.09
C GLY A 254 9.43 -1.45 -1.62
N VAL A 255 10.14 -0.83 -0.68
CA VAL A 255 9.72 0.42 -0.02
C VAL A 255 9.59 1.62 -0.96
N ASN A 256 10.33 1.63 -2.07
CA ASN A 256 10.35 2.71 -3.07
C ASN A 256 10.15 2.18 -4.51
N GLN A 257 9.54 1.00 -4.65
CA GLN A 257 9.32 0.40 -5.96
C GLN A 257 8.28 1.22 -6.74
N SER A 258 8.54 1.49 -8.02
CA SER A 258 7.63 2.29 -8.86
C SER A 258 6.81 1.45 -9.85
N LEU A 259 7.24 0.23 -10.16
CA LEU A 259 6.61 -0.69 -11.13
C LEU A 259 6.32 -2.02 -10.47
N THR A 260 5.21 -2.67 -10.83
CA THR A 260 4.76 -3.91 -10.19
C THR A 260 5.19 -5.15 -10.97
N LEU A 261 5.85 -6.10 -10.28
CA LEU A 261 6.20 -7.41 -10.86
C LEU A 261 5.02 -8.37 -10.73
N ILE A 262 4.23 -8.50 -11.80
CA ILE A 262 2.99 -9.30 -11.78
C ILE A 262 3.23 -10.76 -11.37
N GLY A 263 4.29 -11.38 -11.89
CA GLY A 263 4.64 -12.79 -11.63
C GLY A 263 5.02 -13.08 -10.17
N HIS A 264 5.49 -12.07 -9.42
CA HIS A 264 5.69 -12.19 -7.96
C HIS A 264 4.35 -12.38 -7.27
N HIS A 265 3.43 -11.44 -7.48
CA HIS A 265 2.11 -11.45 -6.86
C HIS A 265 1.28 -12.66 -7.30
N LEU A 266 1.34 -13.04 -8.58
CA LEU A 266 0.68 -14.23 -9.07
C LEU A 266 1.14 -15.50 -8.33
N ARG A 267 2.46 -15.69 -8.15
CA ARG A 267 2.99 -16.84 -7.40
C ARG A 267 2.49 -16.87 -5.96
N ASN A 268 2.50 -15.71 -5.28
CA ASN A 268 1.91 -15.58 -3.95
C ASN A 268 0.42 -16.03 -3.93
N GLN A 269 -0.37 -15.64 -4.93
CA GLN A 269 -1.77 -16.10 -5.02
C GLN A 269 -1.93 -17.59 -5.24
N LEU A 270 -1.07 -18.19 -6.06
CA LEU A 270 -1.12 -19.62 -6.31
C LEU A 270 -0.81 -20.42 -5.05
N GLU A 271 0.09 -19.96 -4.20
CA GLU A 271 0.34 -20.59 -2.91
C GLU A 271 -0.82 -20.42 -1.93
N TRP A 272 -1.43 -19.24 -1.84
CA TRP A 272 -2.63 -19.03 -1.03
C TRP A 272 -3.80 -19.94 -1.47
N LEU A 273 -3.93 -20.22 -2.77
CA LEU A 273 -4.88 -21.22 -3.27
C LEU A 273 -4.54 -22.64 -2.80
N GLN A 274 -3.26 -23.00 -2.66
CA GLN A 274 -2.88 -24.28 -2.08
C GLN A 274 -3.23 -24.35 -0.59
N VAL A 275 -2.98 -23.30 0.18
CA VAL A 275 -3.42 -23.21 1.58
C VAL A 275 -4.94 -23.39 1.66
N ALA A 276 -5.71 -22.63 0.89
CA ALA A 276 -7.17 -22.70 0.87
C ALA A 276 -7.70 -24.11 0.55
N ARG A 277 -7.07 -24.84 -0.39
CA ARG A 277 -7.48 -26.21 -0.76
C ARG A 277 -7.20 -27.23 0.35
N ARG A 278 -6.20 -26.98 1.18
CA ARG A 278 -5.75 -27.89 2.26
C ARG A 278 -6.39 -27.56 3.60
N SER A 279 -6.98 -26.37 3.74
CA SER A 279 -7.73 -25.95 4.93
C SER A 279 -9.19 -26.41 4.88
N PRO A 280 -9.84 -26.65 6.04
CA PRO A 280 -11.28 -26.90 6.08
C PRO A 280 -12.07 -25.73 5.49
N ALA A 281 -12.98 -26.04 4.56
CA ALA A 281 -13.70 -25.02 3.79
C ALA A 281 -14.65 -24.16 4.65
N ASP A 282 -15.07 -24.66 5.81
CA ASP A 282 -15.91 -23.96 6.78
C ASP A 282 -15.14 -22.95 7.62
N VAL A 283 -13.81 -22.98 7.66
CA VAL A 283 -12.99 -22.07 8.47
C VAL A 283 -12.66 -20.77 7.72
N LEU A 284 -12.58 -20.82 6.38
CA LEU A 284 -12.17 -19.68 5.57
C LEU A 284 -13.36 -18.76 5.23
N GLU A 285 -13.26 -17.48 5.62
CA GLU A 285 -14.27 -16.46 5.30
C GLU A 285 -13.99 -15.77 3.95
N GLY A 286 -12.72 -15.46 3.67
CA GLY A 286 -12.31 -14.75 2.46
C GLY A 286 -10.81 -14.44 2.38
N ILE A 287 -10.44 -13.72 1.33
CA ILE A 287 -9.10 -13.15 1.12
C ILE A 287 -9.17 -11.67 0.77
N ALA A 288 -8.26 -10.90 1.32
CA ALA A 288 -7.95 -9.56 0.85
C ALA A 288 -6.72 -9.59 -0.07
N LEU A 289 -6.80 -8.91 -1.20
CA LEU A 289 -5.65 -8.60 -2.04
C LEU A 289 -5.17 -7.19 -1.65
N THR A 290 -4.10 -7.14 -0.87
CA THR A 290 -3.50 -5.93 -0.34
C THR A 290 -2.78 -5.13 -1.43
N GLY A 291 -2.99 -3.81 -1.43
CA GLY A 291 -2.35 -2.89 -2.34
C GLY A 291 -1.77 -1.69 -1.61
N TRP A 292 -0.70 -1.92 -0.84
CA TRP A 292 -0.05 -0.92 0.01
C TRP A 292 0.49 0.27 -0.79
N GLN A 293 0.37 1.48 -0.27
CA GLN A 293 0.88 2.72 -0.90
C GLN A 293 2.22 3.16 -0.35
N ARG A 294 2.50 2.80 0.91
CA ARG A 294 3.76 3.03 1.62
C ARG A 294 3.80 2.15 2.88
N TYR A 295 4.97 2.02 3.48
CA TYR A 295 5.17 1.16 4.66
C TYR A 295 4.71 1.82 5.96
N ASP A 296 4.90 3.14 6.08
CA ASP A 296 4.46 3.97 7.21
C ASP A 296 4.35 5.45 6.75
N HIS A 297 3.95 6.36 7.64
CA HIS A 297 3.81 7.80 7.35
C HIS A 297 5.11 8.56 7.05
N PHE A 298 6.26 7.95 7.30
CA PHE A 298 7.59 8.52 7.06
C PHE A 298 8.25 7.94 5.80
N ALA A 299 7.79 6.78 5.33
CA ALA A 299 8.22 6.18 4.08
C ALA A 299 7.63 6.91 2.85
N VAL A 300 8.40 6.90 1.76
CA VAL A 300 7.95 7.39 0.46
C VAL A 300 6.87 6.50 -0.15
N LEU A 301 6.14 7.02 -1.14
CA LEU A 301 5.25 6.23 -1.97
C LEU A 301 5.99 5.08 -2.69
N CYS A 302 5.37 3.91 -2.70
CA CYS A 302 5.70 2.81 -3.59
C CYS A 302 4.74 2.78 -4.81
N GLU A 303 4.42 1.59 -5.32
CA GLU A 303 3.67 1.44 -6.57
C GLU A 303 2.30 2.10 -6.50
N LEU A 304 2.06 3.06 -7.42
CA LEU A 304 0.77 3.73 -7.53
C LEU A 304 -0.34 2.75 -7.94
N LEU A 305 -1.56 2.96 -7.45
CA LEU A 305 -2.71 2.10 -7.77
C LEU A 305 -2.90 1.84 -9.28
N PRO A 306 -2.89 2.85 -10.19
CA PRO A 306 -3.01 2.61 -11.64
C PRO A 306 -1.94 1.65 -12.20
N VAL A 307 -0.71 1.73 -11.67
CA VAL A 307 0.41 0.89 -12.09
C VAL A 307 0.20 -0.57 -11.66
N GLY A 308 -0.43 -0.79 -10.51
CA GLY A 308 -0.74 -2.12 -9.98
C GLY A 308 -2.00 -2.80 -10.57
N ILE A 309 -2.83 -2.10 -11.36
CA ILE A 309 -4.09 -2.66 -11.89
C ILE A 309 -3.89 -3.95 -12.71
N PRO A 310 -2.89 -4.07 -13.62
CA PRO A 310 -2.66 -5.33 -14.33
C PRO A 310 -2.34 -6.49 -13.40
N SER A 311 -1.55 -6.25 -12.34
CA SER A 311 -1.28 -7.27 -11.33
C SER A 311 -2.55 -7.67 -10.58
N LEU A 312 -3.34 -6.68 -10.15
CA LEU A 312 -4.63 -6.92 -9.51
C LEU A 312 -5.57 -7.78 -10.38
N ALA A 313 -5.65 -7.48 -11.67
CA ALA A 313 -6.48 -8.22 -12.61
C ALA A 313 -6.04 -9.68 -12.76
N VAL A 314 -4.74 -9.93 -12.90
CA VAL A 314 -4.15 -11.27 -12.94
C VAL A 314 -4.44 -12.03 -11.64
N CYS A 315 -4.18 -11.41 -10.49
CA CYS A 315 -4.40 -12.01 -9.18
C CYS A 315 -5.87 -12.33 -8.92
N LEU A 316 -6.80 -11.40 -9.19
CA LEU A 316 -8.24 -11.63 -9.02
C LEU A 316 -8.75 -12.74 -9.93
N GLN A 317 -8.32 -12.77 -11.19
CA GLN A 317 -8.72 -13.83 -12.11
C GLN A 317 -8.13 -15.18 -11.72
N ALA A 318 -6.90 -15.22 -11.21
CA ALA A 318 -6.31 -16.45 -10.70
C ALA A 318 -7.13 -16.99 -9.51
N LEU A 319 -7.50 -16.13 -8.57
CA LEU A 319 -8.33 -16.51 -7.41
C LEU A 319 -9.75 -16.93 -7.81
N LYS A 320 -10.39 -16.19 -8.72
CA LYS A 320 -11.75 -16.47 -9.22
C LYS A 320 -11.84 -17.85 -9.88
N ASN A 321 -10.80 -18.23 -10.63
CA ASN A 321 -10.76 -19.48 -11.39
C ASN A 321 -10.01 -20.61 -10.66
N GLY A 322 -9.46 -20.34 -9.47
CA GLY A 322 -8.72 -21.31 -8.69
C GLY A 322 -7.39 -21.73 -9.33
N GLY A 323 -6.74 -20.85 -10.10
CA GLY A 323 -5.46 -21.11 -10.77
C GLY A 323 -5.23 -20.13 -11.93
N TYR A 324 -4.08 -20.20 -12.58
CA TYR A 324 -3.74 -19.37 -13.74
C TYR A 324 -3.41 -20.23 -14.97
N SER A 325 -3.84 -19.78 -16.14
CA SER A 325 -3.69 -20.50 -17.42
C SER A 325 -3.70 -19.50 -18.58
N GLU A 326 -3.34 -19.93 -19.79
CA GLU A 326 -3.34 -19.06 -20.96
C GLU A 326 -4.73 -18.46 -21.25
N LYS A 327 -5.80 -19.24 -21.09
CA LYS A 327 -7.17 -18.74 -21.23
C LYS A 327 -7.48 -17.60 -20.24
N ILE A 328 -6.94 -17.68 -19.03
CA ILE A 328 -7.13 -16.65 -18.01
C ILE A 328 -6.35 -15.40 -18.38
N LYS A 329 -5.12 -15.56 -18.88
CA LYS A 329 -4.30 -14.47 -19.42
C LYS A 329 -5.05 -13.74 -20.55
N GLU A 330 -5.51 -14.47 -21.58
CA GLU A 330 -6.29 -13.90 -22.68
C GLU A 330 -7.53 -13.12 -22.18
N ASN A 331 -8.21 -13.64 -21.15
CA ASN A 331 -9.35 -12.94 -20.56
C ASN A 331 -8.91 -11.63 -19.87
N VAL A 332 -7.80 -11.63 -19.14
CA VAL A 332 -7.24 -10.41 -18.53
C VAL A 332 -6.85 -9.40 -19.60
N GLU A 333 -6.15 -9.83 -20.65
CA GLU A 333 -5.76 -8.97 -21.77
C GLU A 333 -6.97 -8.28 -22.41
N ASN A 334 -8.06 -9.04 -22.64
CA ASN A 334 -9.30 -8.50 -23.18
C ASN A 334 -9.97 -7.50 -22.22
N LEU A 335 -10.02 -7.81 -20.92
CA LEU A 335 -10.64 -6.93 -19.92
C LEU A 335 -9.88 -5.63 -19.70
N LEU A 336 -8.55 -5.67 -19.82
CA LEU A 336 -7.68 -4.49 -19.68
C LEU A 336 -7.44 -3.76 -20.99
N GLY A 337 -7.85 -4.34 -22.14
CA GLY A 337 -7.49 -3.86 -23.46
C GLY A 337 -5.98 -3.83 -23.69
N MET A 338 -5.24 -4.78 -23.10
CA MET A 338 -3.78 -4.78 -23.01
C MET A 338 -3.22 -6.08 -23.58
N PRO A 339 -2.98 -6.18 -24.92
CA PRO A 339 -2.51 -7.42 -25.56
C PRO A 339 -1.07 -7.76 -25.16
N ASN A 340 -0.68 -9.03 -25.18
CA ASN A 340 0.67 -9.48 -24.83
C ASN A 340 1.07 -9.03 -23.41
N LEU A 341 0.22 -9.34 -22.43
CA LEU A 341 0.51 -9.05 -21.03
C LEU A 341 1.70 -9.91 -20.56
N GLU A 342 2.81 -9.25 -20.28
CA GLU A 342 4.01 -9.87 -19.73
C GLU A 342 3.93 -9.89 -18.21
N ILE A 343 4.17 -11.05 -17.60
CA ILE A 343 4.07 -11.22 -16.15
C ILE A 343 5.42 -11.41 -15.46
N GLU A 344 6.43 -11.91 -16.17
CA GLU A 344 7.76 -12.19 -15.61
C GLU A 344 8.72 -11.00 -15.69
N THR A 345 8.28 -9.88 -16.23
CA THR A 345 9.09 -8.66 -16.34
C THR A 345 8.29 -7.45 -15.87
N PHE A 346 8.98 -6.36 -15.53
CA PHE A 346 8.36 -5.06 -15.25
C PHE A 346 7.86 -4.35 -16.52
N MET A 347 8.10 -4.94 -17.70
CA MET A 347 7.77 -4.34 -18.99
C MET A 347 6.54 -5.00 -19.57
N SER A 348 5.67 -4.19 -20.15
CA SER A 348 4.85 -4.64 -21.26
C SER A 348 4.88 -3.58 -22.35
N PRO A 349 5.14 -3.95 -23.62
CA PRO A 349 5.10 -3.00 -24.73
C PRO A 349 3.68 -2.56 -25.06
N SER A 350 2.65 -3.14 -24.43
CA SER A 350 1.27 -2.84 -24.75
C SER A 350 0.69 -1.72 -23.91
N VAL A 351 -0.19 -0.98 -24.56
CA VAL A 351 -0.97 0.09 -23.94
C VAL A 351 -2.35 -0.49 -23.63
N GLY A 352 -2.77 -0.39 -22.38
CA GLY A 352 -4.11 -0.80 -21.94
C GLY A 352 -5.16 0.29 -22.12
N THR A 353 -6.44 -0.06 -21.98
CA THR A 353 -7.58 0.86 -22.01
C THR A 353 -8.32 0.96 -20.67
N PHE A 354 -7.77 0.39 -19.60
CA PHE A 354 -8.33 0.49 -18.26
C PHE A 354 -8.11 1.89 -17.66
N PRO A 355 -8.94 2.33 -16.69
CA PRO A 355 -8.77 3.63 -16.03
C PRO A 355 -7.36 3.78 -15.45
N GLY A 356 -6.64 4.84 -15.84
CA GLY A 356 -5.27 5.10 -15.38
C GLY A 356 -4.16 4.38 -16.18
N SER A 357 -4.47 3.71 -17.30
CA SER A 357 -3.46 3.02 -18.12
C SER A 357 -2.36 3.94 -18.67
N SER A 358 -2.66 5.22 -18.92
CA SER A 358 -1.66 6.22 -19.32
C SER A 358 -0.58 6.42 -18.26
N ILE A 359 -0.95 6.40 -16.97
CA ILE A 359 0.01 6.50 -15.85
C ILE A 359 0.94 5.29 -15.88
N LEU A 360 0.43 4.07 -16.07
CA LEU A 360 1.28 2.87 -16.21
C LEU A 360 2.30 3.03 -17.34
N THR A 361 1.86 3.49 -18.53
CA THR A 361 2.74 3.68 -19.69
C THR A 361 3.82 4.71 -19.40
N LEU A 362 3.45 5.86 -18.84
CA LEU A 362 4.36 6.98 -18.57
C LEU A 362 5.35 6.65 -17.43
N VAL A 363 4.88 5.99 -16.37
CA VAL A 363 5.76 5.51 -15.28
C VAL A 363 6.74 4.46 -15.79
N THR A 364 6.30 3.53 -16.66
CA THR A 364 7.19 2.57 -17.31
C THR A 364 8.25 3.29 -18.15
N GLN A 365 7.84 4.32 -18.90
CA GLN A 365 8.75 5.12 -19.71
C GLN A 365 9.80 5.85 -18.88
N ILE A 366 9.42 6.45 -17.75
CA ILE A 366 10.36 7.10 -16.84
C ILE A 366 11.28 6.07 -16.19
N SER A 367 10.70 5.13 -15.47
CA SER A 367 11.43 4.24 -14.55
C SER A 367 12.35 3.27 -15.28
N PHE A 368 11.96 2.79 -16.46
CA PHE A 368 12.73 1.78 -17.18
C PHE A 368 13.56 2.36 -18.32
N HIS A 369 12.98 3.25 -19.15
CA HIS A 369 13.65 3.72 -20.36
C HIS A 369 14.46 4.99 -20.14
N LEU A 370 13.84 6.03 -19.58
CA LEU A 370 14.47 7.33 -19.48
C LEU A 370 15.56 7.36 -18.42
N LYS A 371 15.34 6.83 -17.20
CA LYS A 371 16.36 6.75 -16.13
C LYS A 371 17.66 6.12 -16.67
N SER A 372 17.55 4.93 -17.27
CA SER A 372 18.69 4.25 -17.89
C SER A 372 19.34 5.05 -19.02
N SER A 373 18.57 5.80 -19.82
CA SER A 373 19.12 6.65 -20.89
C SER A 373 19.92 7.82 -20.34
N VAL A 374 19.52 8.38 -19.20
CA VAL A 374 20.27 9.44 -18.49
C VAL A 374 21.58 8.89 -17.96
N ASP A 375 21.56 7.74 -17.27
CA ASP A 375 22.79 7.14 -16.76
C ASP A 375 23.73 6.71 -17.89
N GLU A 376 23.19 6.17 -18.99
CA GLU A 376 23.99 5.85 -20.17
C GLU A 376 24.64 7.11 -20.79
N LEU A 377 23.89 8.20 -20.91
CA LEU A 377 24.40 9.45 -21.45
C LEU A 377 25.41 10.14 -20.54
N LEU A 378 25.18 10.17 -19.23
CA LEU A 378 25.99 10.95 -18.29
C LEU A 378 27.18 10.15 -17.72
N GLU A 379 27.02 8.84 -17.53
CA GLU A 379 28.00 8.00 -16.83
C GLU A 379 28.73 7.01 -17.73
N LYS A 380 28.14 6.61 -18.86
CA LYS A 380 28.73 5.60 -19.77
C LYS A 380 29.20 6.20 -21.11
N ASN A 381 28.69 7.38 -21.47
CA ASN A 381 29.12 8.05 -22.69
C ASN A 381 30.57 8.55 -22.56
N ARG A 382 31.45 8.10 -23.46
CA ARG A 382 32.87 8.49 -23.47
C ARG A 382 33.11 10.00 -23.57
N TYR A 383 32.20 10.73 -24.22
CA TYR A 383 32.30 12.18 -24.39
C TYR A 383 32.02 12.89 -23.08
N ALA A 384 30.95 12.48 -22.37
CA ALA A 384 30.63 12.99 -21.03
C ALA A 384 31.73 12.66 -20.02
N THR A 385 32.21 11.41 -19.99
CA THR A 385 33.17 10.97 -18.98
C THR A 385 34.62 11.37 -19.27
N GLY A 386 35.01 11.47 -20.54
CA GLY A 386 36.39 11.77 -20.95
C GLY A 386 36.65 13.25 -21.24
N TRP A 387 35.70 13.95 -21.86
CA TRP A 387 35.89 15.31 -22.39
C TRP A 387 34.93 16.36 -21.82
N PHE A 388 33.95 15.93 -21.02
CA PHE A 388 33.06 16.83 -20.29
C PHE A 388 32.81 16.35 -18.85
N SER A 389 33.87 15.78 -18.25
CA SER A 389 33.84 15.22 -16.91
C SER A 389 33.65 16.30 -15.83
N PRO A 390 33.45 15.93 -14.54
CA PRO A 390 33.35 16.91 -13.46
C PRO A 390 34.52 17.91 -13.38
N TYR A 391 35.73 17.49 -13.78
CA TYR A 391 36.89 18.40 -13.88
C TYR A 391 36.69 19.49 -14.95
N HIS A 392 36.23 19.09 -16.13
CA HIS A 392 36.00 19.98 -17.27
C HIS A 392 34.87 20.97 -16.99
N ARG A 393 33.75 20.47 -16.47
CA ARG A 393 32.58 21.26 -16.02
C ARG A 393 33.02 22.33 -15.01
N LYS A 394 33.72 21.93 -13.94
CA LYS A 394 34.25 22.85 -12.91
C LYS A 394 35.20 23.92 -13.46
N LYS A 395 35.96 23.60 -14.51
CA LYS A 395 36.91 24.52 -15.15
C LYS A 395 36.30 25.31 -16.30
N ARG A 396 35.04 25.04 -16.66
CA ARG A 396 34.34 25.64 -17.82
C ARG A 396 35.13 25.47 -19.12
N ILE A 397 35.69 24.27 -19.32
CA ILE A 397 36.44 23.92 -20.53
C ILE A 397 35.76 22.77 -21.25
N ILE A 398 35.65 22.86 -22.57
CA ILE A 398 35.17 21.76 -23.41
C ILE A 398 35.89 21.76 -24.75
N HIS A 399 36.14 20.61 -25.35
CA HIS A 399 36.69 20.59 -26.70
C HIS A 399 35.56 20.86 -27.72
N PRO A 400 35.66 21.85 -28.65
CA PRO A 400 34.55 22.24 -29.53
C PRO A 400 33.94 21.09 -30.36
N ILE A 401 34.78 20.18 -30.89
CA ILE A 401 34.30 18.97 -31.60
C ILE A 401 33.39 18.09 -30.73
N ILE A 402 33.64 18.04 -29.42
CA ILE A 402 32.89 17.18 -28.50
C ILE A 402 31.49 17.72 -28.27
N VAL A 403 31.30 19.05 -28.34
CA VAL A 403 29.98 19.69 -28.29
C VAL A 403 29.05 19.07 -29.34
N HIS A 404 29.53 18.92 -30.58
CA HIS A 404 28.74 18.35 -31.69
C HIS A 404 28.38 16.87 -31.49
N HIS A 405 29.16 16.13 -30.71
CA HIS A 405 28.90 14.71 -30.43
C HIS A 405 28.02 14.49 -29.20
N PHE A 406 27.98 15.42 -28.25
CA PHE A 406 27.30 15.24 -26.98
C PHE A 406 26.01 16.08 -26.86
N GLN A 407 26.06 17.35 -27.25
CA GLN A 407 24.95 18.29 -27.07
C GLN A 407 23.64 17.83 -27.71
N PRO A 408 23.60 17.33 -28.97
CA PRO A 408 22.34 16.96 -29.61
C PRO A 408 21.63 15.81 -28.87
N ASP A 409 22.39 14.86 -28.33
CA ASP A 409 21.85 13.73 -27.59
C ASP A 409 21.32 14.16 -26.22
N ALA A 410 22.07 15.03 -25.52
CA ALA A 410 21.64 15.59 -24.24
C ALA A 410 20.38 16.45 -24.37
N VAL A 411 20.32 17.35 -25.35
CA VAL A 411 19.15 18.21 -25.60
C VAL A 411 17.94 17.37 -26.01
N ARG A 412 18.12 16.36 -26.87
CA ARG A 412 17.03 15.46 -27.28
C ARG A 412 16.49 14.66 -26.10
N LEU A 413 17.37 14.09 -25.27
CA LEU A 413 16.97 13.34 -24.09
C LEU A 413 16.24 14.25 -23.09
N PHE A 414 16.75 15.46 -22.86
CA PHE A 414 16.15 16.43 -21.96
C PHE A 414 14.75 16.87 -22.42
N SER A 415 14.60 17.16 -23.72
CA SER A 415 13.31 17.51 -24.31
C SER A 415 12.31 16.35 -24.19
N LYS A 416 12.76 15.12 -24.46
CA LYS A 416 11.92 13.92 -24.29
C LYS A 416 11.52 13.69 -22.84
N TRP A 417 12.45 13.87 -21.89
CA TRP A 417 12.17 13.70 -20.47
C TRP A 417 11.13 14.71 -19.99
N ASN A 418 11.28 16.00 -20.34
CA ASN A 418 10.33 17.03 -19.95
C ASN A 418 8.93 16.76 -20.49
N ALA A 419 8.81 16.36 -21.77
CA ALA A 419 7.50 16.04 -22.36
C ALA A 419 6.80 14.91 -21.59
N VAL A 420 7.52 13.82 -21.30
CA VAL A 420 6.97 12.68 -20.54
C VAL A 420 6.63 13.07 -19.10
N ALA A 421 7.45 13.90 -18.46
CA ALA A 421 7.18 14.39 -17.10
C ALA A 421 5.91 15.25 -17.05
N GLN A 422 5.70 16.14 -18.04
CA GLN A 422 4.50 16.96 -18.16
C GLN A 422 3.25 16.11 -18.43
N ASP A 423 3.35 15.15 -19.36
CA ASP A 423 2.25 14.22 -19.67
C ASP A 423 1.89 13.37 -18.43
N LEU A 424 2.89 12.92 -17.68
CA LEU A 424 2.67 12.15 -16.46
C LEU A 424 1.99 12.99 -15.39
N GLN A 425 2.45 14.21 -15.15
CA GLN A 425 1.83 15.10 -14.19
C GLN A 425 0.35 15.34 -14.55
N ALA A 426 0.06 15.65 -15.82
CA ALA A 426 -1.32 15.85 -16.29
C ALA A 426 -2.19 14.59 -16.12
N ALA A 427 -1.63 13.41 -16.37
CA ALA A 427 -2.33 12.14 -16.16
C ALA A 427 -2.59 11.88 -14.66
N MET A 428 -1.59 12.14 -13.80
CA MET A 428 -1.72 11.96 -12.35
C MET A 428 -2.70 12.94 -11.72
N GLU A 429 -2.85 14.17 -12.24
CA GLU A 429 -3.82 15.16 -11.76
C GLU A 429 -5.28 14.66 -11.85
N GLN A 430 -5.57 13.76 -12.79
CA GLN A 430 -6.89 13.12 -12.93
C GLN A 430 -7.15 12.06 -11.86
N VAL A 431 -6.10 11.55 -11.22
CA VAL A 431 -6.18 10.40 -10.30
C VAL A 431 -5.89 10.80 -8.87
N PHE A 432 -4.94 11.71 -8.64
CA PHE A 432 -4.41 12.01 -7.32
C PHE A 432 -4.51 13.51 -6.98
N HIS A 433 -4.36 13.80 -5.70
CA HIS A 433 -4.21 15.17 -5.20
C HIS A 433 -2.76 15.64 -5.33
N ARG A 434 -2.58 16.95 -5.36
CA ARG A 434 -1.31 17.61 -5.67
C ARG A 434 -0.12 17.12 -4.83
N CYS A 435 -0.30 16.90 -3.53
CA CYS A 435 0.79 16.45 -2.64
C CYS A 435 1.36 15.08 -3.03
N ALA A 436 0.51 14.11 -3.40
CA ALA A 436 0.96 12.79 -3.85
C ALA A 436 1.72 12.87 -5.17
N ILE A 437 1.30 13.80 -6.05
CA ILE A 437 1.97 14.05 -7.33
C ILE A 437 3.34 14.69 -7.07
N GLU A 438 3.41 15.72 -6.22
CA GLU A 438 4.66 16.40 -5.86
C GLU A 438 5.67 15.41 -5.28
N GLU A 439 5.28 14.63 -4.27
CA GLU A 439 6.14 13.60 -3.65
C GLU A 439 6.66 12.60 -4.70
N TRP A 440 5.75 12.04 -5.52
CA TRP A 440 6.16 11.03 -6.49
C TRP A 440 7.11 11.60 -7.56
N MET A 441 6.86 12.84 -8.02
CA MET A 441 7.70 13.53 -9.01
C MET A 441 9.07 13.89 -8.43
N GLU A 442 9.13 14.32 -7.17
CA GLU A 442 10.38 14.60 -6.45
C GLU A 442 11.25 13.37 -6.28
N GLU A 443 10.66 12.22 -5.98
CA GLU A 443 11.42 10.98 -5.80
C GLU A 443 11.84 10.34 -7.14
N ASN A 444 10.95 10.35 -8.14
CA ASN A 444 11.12 9.51 -9.32
C ASN A 444 11.54 10.25 -10.60
N VAL A 445 11.30 11.56 -10.68
CA VAL A 445 11.46 12.33 -11.92
C VAL A 445 12.55 13.39 -11.78
N HIS A 446 12.41 14.26 -10.78
CA HIS A 446 13.27 15.43 -10.61
C HIS A 446 14.77 15.10 -10.46
N PRO A 447 15.21 14.05 -9.74
CA PRO A 447 16.63 13.82 -9.51
C PRO A 447 17.41 13.57 -10.82
N HIS A 448 16.78 12.88 -11.78
CA HIS A 448 17.42 12.59 -13.08
C HIS A 448 17.30 13.77 -14.04
N LEU A 449 16.15 14.47 -14.01
CA LEU A 449 15.92 15.66 -14.83
C LEU A 449 16.86 16.80 -14.44
N GLN A 450 17.06 17.04 -13.15
CA GLN A 450 17.98 18.05 -12.62
C GLN A 450 19.42 17.74 -13.00
N ARG A 451 19.88 16.48 -12.83
CA ARG A 451 21.22 16.05 -13.29
C ARG A 451 21.45 16.36 -14.77
N LEU A 452 20.44 16.13 -15.61
CA LEU A 452 20.52 16.39 -17.04
C LEU A 452 20.52 17.90 -17.35
N GLN A 453 19.70 18.68 -16.65
CA GLN A 453 19.68 20.14 -16.74
C GLN A 453 21.03 20.74 -16.36
N GLU A 454 21.61 20.33 -15.23
CA GLU A 454 22.91 20.83 -14.76
C GLU A 454 24.03 20.59 -15.78
N VAL A 455 24.02 19.43 -16.45
CA VAL A 455 25.01 19.11 -17.48
C VAL A 455 24.82 19.99 -18.72
N LEU A 456 23.58 20.30 -19.09
CA LEU A 456 23.30 21.23 -20.20
C LEU A 456 23.69 22.66 -19.84
N ASP A 457 23.43 23.12 -18.62
CA ASP A 457 23.80 24.44 -18.14
C ASP A 457 25.32 24.62 -18.12
N ASP A 458 26.05 23.63 -17.59
CA ASP A 458 27.52 23.65 -17.60
C ASP A 458 28.08 23.64 -19.02
N LEU A 459 27.40 22.95 -19.95
CA LEU A 459 27.81 22.88 -21.34
C LEU A 459 27.68 24.25 -22.00
N ASP A 460 26.56 24.94 -21.78
CA ASP A 460 26.32 26.29 -22.27
C ASP A 460 27.26 27.32 -21.61
N GLU A 461 27.61 27.16 -20.34
CA GLU A 461 28.65 27.96 -19.69
C GLU A 461 30.04 27.73 -20.31
N ALA A 462 30.43 26.48 -20.55
CA ALA A 462 31.72 26.15 -21.13
C ALA A 462 31.86 26.65 -22.58
N ILE A 463 30.79 26.57 -23.38
CA ILE A 463 30.75 27.13 -24.74
C ILE A 463 30.89 28.66 -24.70
N ARG A 464 30.19 29.33 -23.78
CA ARG A 464 30.29 30.79 -23.60
C ARG A 464 31.66 31.25 -23.13
N ALA A 465 32.37 30.45 -22.34
CA ALA A 465 33.71 30.81 -21.85
C ALA A 465 34.81 30.71 -22.92
N GLN A 466 34.53 30.11 -24.08
CA GLN A 466 35.47 29.92 -25.18
C GLN A 466 35.26 30.89 -26.35
N ASN A 467 34.12 31.56 -26.38
CA ASN A 467 33.81 32.67 -27.30
C ASN A 467 34.12 34.00 -26.62
#